data_AF-A0A3S4HUS4-F1
#
_entry.id   AF-A0A3S4HUS4-F1
#
_cell.length_a   1.000
_cell.length_b   1.000
_cell.length_c   1.000
_cell.angle_alpha   90.00
_cell.angle_beta   90.00
_cell.angle_gamma   90.00
#
_symmetry.space_group_name_H-M   'P 1'
#
loop_
_entity.id
_entity.type
_entity.pdbx_description
1 polymer ?
#
loop_
_entity_poly.entity_id
_entity_poly.type
_entity_poly.pdbx_seq_one_letter_code
_entity_poly.pdbx_strand_id
1 'polypeptide(L)'
;MALELLKYLLVHYRAELAARYKLDEEELDGAQDWQALERIGKRRGAVLSGGRINMQKAAEIVLTDFRDGQTGRITLERPEEWAKWEKRAKEIAAQRAAEREAREQEKASRKGSR
;
A
#
# COMPACT_ATOMS: atom_id res chain seq x y z
N MET A 1 5.10 0.90 -10.83
CA MET A 1 5.92 1.14 -9.62
C MET A 1 5.61 2.47 -8.95
N ALA A 2 5.79 3.62 -9.61
CA ALA A 2 5.55 4.93 -8.97
C ALA A 2 4.11 5.12 -8.46
N LEU A 3 3.11 4.64 -9.19
CA LEU A 3 1.71 4.73 -8.77
C LEU A 3 1.43 3.95 -7.47
N GLU A 4 1.93 2.73 -7.34
CA GLU A 4 1.74 1.94 -6.11
C GLU A 4 2.42 2.60 -4.91
N LEU A 5 3.62 3.18 -5.10
CA LEU A 5 4.26 3.98 -4.09
C LEU A 5 3.38 5.18 -3.70
N LEU A 6 2.92 5.97 -4.68
CA LEU A 6 2.06 7.13 -4.42
C LEU A 6 0.78 6.75 -3.70
N LYS A 7 0.14 5.64 -4.08
CA LYS A 7 -1.04 5.11 -3.42
C LYS A 7 -0.78 4.87 -1.92
N TYR A 8 0.36 4.29 -1.58
CA TYR A 8 0.76 4.09 -0.19
C TYR A 8 1.05 5.42 0.53
N LEU A 9 1.81 6.32 -0.11
CA LEU A 9 2.18 7.62 0.47
C LEU A 9 0.96 8.53 0.67
N LEU A 10 -0.03 8.51 -0.22
CA LEU A 10 -1.25 9.29 -0.09
C LEU A 10 -2.08 8.92 1.14
N VAL A 11 -1.96 7.68 1.62
CA VAL A 11 -2.65 7.16 2.80
C VAL A 11 -1.84 7.41 4.07
N HIS A 12 -0.53 7.17 4.02
CA HIS A 12 0.30 7.09 5.22
C HIS A 12 1.24 8.28 5.45
N TYR A 13 1.55 9.06 4.40
CA TYR A 13 2.61 10.08 4.37
C TYR A 13 2.23 11.28 3.49
N ARG A 14 0.95 11.70 3.58
CA ARG A 14 0.41 12.76 2.72
C ARG A 14 1.07 14.11 2.99
N ALA A 15 1.28 14.44 4.26
CA ALA A 15 1.91 15.69 4.67
C ALA A 15 3.35 15.80 4.13
N GLU A 16 4.11 14.69 4.17
CA GLU A 16 5.45 14.63 3.62
C GLU A 16 5.46 14.77 2.09
N LEU A 17 4.48 14.16 1.42
CA LEU A 17 4.30 14.30 -0.02
C LEU A 17 3.96 15.75 -0.41
N ALA A 18 3.01 16.35 0.30
CA ALA A 18 2.61 17.76 0.14
C ALA A 18 3.80 18.70 0.31
N ALA A 19 4.53 18.54 1.43
CA ALA A 19 5.72 19.33 1.74
C ALA A 19 6.82 19.18 0.68
N ARG A 20 7.10 17.95 0.22
CA ARG A 20 8.15 17.71 -0.79
C ARG A 20 7.84 18.43 -2.11
N TYR A 21 6.60 18.36 -2.56
CA TYR A 21 6.19 18.85 -3.88
C TYR A 21 5.56 20.25 -3.87
N LYS A 22 5.49 20.89 -2.70
CA LYS A 22 4.85 22.21 -2.52
C LYS A 22 3.41 22.19 -3.05
N LEU A 23 2.68 21.15 -2.65
CA LEU A 23 1.26 20.97 -2.88
C LEU A 23 0.51 21.23 -1.58
N ASP A 24 -0.75 21.64 -1.67
CA ASP A 24 -1.60 21.69 -0.49
C ASP A 24 -2.09 20.27 -0.15
N GLU A 25 -2.29 19.95 1.13
CA GLU A 25 -2.75 18.60 1.53
C GLU A 25 -4.16 18.31 1.04
N GLU A 26 -4.98 19.36 0.94
CA GLU A 26 -6.32 19.34 0.36
C GLU A 26 -6.29 19.02 -1.14
N GLU A 27 -5.21 19.38 -1.85
CA GLU A 27 -5.03 18.94 -3.23
C GLU A 27 -4.81 17.41 -3.29
N LEU A 28 -4.22 16.81 -2.27
CA LEU A 28 -3.95 15.38 -2.24
C LEU A 28 -5.09 14.58 -1.61
N ASP A 29 -6.05 15.24 -0.97
CA ASP A 29 -7.17 14.57 -0.34
C ASP A 29 -8.15 13.94 -1.33
N GLY A 30 -8.47 12.67 -1.08
CA GLY A 30 -9.25 11.82 -1.99
C GLY A 30 -8.62 11.59 -3.37
N ALA A 31 -7.42 12.12 -3.65
CA ALA A 31 -6.80 11.99 -4.96
C ALA A 31 -6.41 10.54 -5.25
N GLN A 32 -6.64 10.10 -6.48
CA GLN A 32 -6.05 8.85 -6.97
C GLN A 32 -4.55 9.04 -7.25
N ASP A 33 -3.81 7.94 -7.22
CA ASP A 33 -2.36 7.89 -7.45
C ASP A 33 -1.90 8.61 -8.74
N TRP A 34 -2.62 8.41 -9.86
CA TRP A 34 -2.32 9.07 -11.13
C TRP A 34 -2.61 10.57 -11.09
N GLN A 35 -3.64 11.01 -10.35
CA GLN A 35 -3.95 12.44 -10.19
C GLN A 35 -2.88 13.14 -9.34
N ALA A 36 -2.41 12.47 -8.29
CA ALA A 36 -1.27 12.96 -7.51
C ALA A 36 -0.01 13.05 -8.39
N LEU A 37 0.24 12.04 -9.24
CA LEU A 37 1.36 12.05 -10.17
C LEU A 37 1.27 13.21 -11.17
N GLU A 38 0.08 13.53 -11.69
CA GLU A 38 -0.15 14.68 -12.56
C GLU A 38 0.16 16.01 -11.86
N ARG A 39 -0.33 16.18 -10.63
CA ARG A 39 -0.09 17.38 -9.82
C ARG A 39 1.40 17.57 -9.54
N ILE A 40 2.09 16.49 -9.18
CA ILE A 40 3.55 16.49 -8.99
C ILE A 40 4.26 16.84 -10.30
N GLY A 41 3.87 16.22 -11.41
CA GLY A 41 4.43 16.49 -12.73
C GLY A 41 4.27 17.95 -13.14
N LYS A 42 3.11 18.55 -12.89
CA LYS A 42 2.83 19.97 -13.12
C LYS A 42 3.73 20.87 -12.25
N ARG A 43 3.85 20.59 -10.95
CA ARG A 43 4.72 21.37 -10.03
C ARG A 43 6.21 21.25 -10.37
N ARG A 44 6.65 20.11 -10.90
CA ARG A 44 8.07 19.83 -11.20
C ARG A 44 8.46 20.08 -12.65
N GLY A 45 7.57 20.64 -13.47
CA GLY A 45 7.87 20.94 -14.88
C GLY A 45 8.06 19.68 -15.74
N ALA A 46 7.45 18.56 -15.36
CA ALA A 46 7.36 17.38 -16.20
C ALA A 46 6.23 17.58 -17.23
N VAL A 47 6.42 18.51 -18.16
CA VAL A 47 5.41 18.91 -19.14
C VAL A 47 5.98 18.74 -20.55
N LEU A 48 5.18 18.17 -21.45
CA LEU A 48 5.45 18.02 -22.88
C LEU A 48 4.99 19.27 -23.65
N SER A 49 5.27 19.30 -24.96
CA SER A 49 4.68 20.30 -25.84
C SER A 49 3.14 20.27 -25.76
N GLY A 50 2.52 21.44 -25.89
CA GLY A 50 1.06 21.60 -25.78
C GLY A 50 0.50 21.47 -24.36
N GLY A 51 1.33 21.53 -23.32
CA GLY A 51 0.88 21.59 -21.92
C GLY A 51 0.47 20.25 -21.30
N ARG A 52 0.69 19.13 -22.01
CA ARG A 52 0.39 17.78 -21.50
C ARG A 52 1.43 17.34 -20.48
N ILE A 53 1.02 16.65 -19.41
CA ILE A 53 1.96 16.14 -18.41
C ILE A 53 2.76 14.94 -18.96
N ASN A 54 4.08 14.97 -18.77
CA ASN A 54 4.95 13.84 -19.01
C ASN A 54 4.92 12.90 -17.79
N MET A 55 4.02 11.92 -17.84
CA MET A 55 3.84 10.94 -16.75
C MET A 55 5.09 10.13 -16.44
N GLN A 56 5.87 9.77 -17.46
CA GLN A 56 7.10 9.00 -17.30
C GLN A 56 8.14 9.80 -16.50
N LYS A 57 8.38 11.05 -16.90
CA LYS A 57 9.30 11.95 -16.19
C LYS A 57 8.80 12.26 -14.77
N ALA A 58 7.50 12.44 -14.57
CA ALA A 58 6.93 12.62 -13.24
C ALA A 58 7.17 11.38 -12.36
N ALA A 59 6.98 10.17 -12.90
CA ALA A 59 7.22 8.92 -12.18
C ALA A 59 8.70 8.74 -11.80
N GLU A 60 9.61 9.09 -12.70
CA GLU A 60 11.05 9.08 -12.44
C GLU A 60 11.44 10.04 -11.32
N ILE A 61 10.88 11.27 -11.33
CA ILE A 61 11.10 12.25 -10.25
C ILE A 61 10.64 11.68 -8.91
N VAL A 62 9.42 11.12 -8.86
CA VAL A 62 8.87 10.55 -7.62
C VAL A 62 9.73 9.42 -7.07
N LEU A 63 10.13 8.48 -7.93
CA LEU A 63 10.96 7.35 -7.52
C LEU A 63 12.36 7.77 -7.09
N THR A 64 12.95 8.76 -7.76
CA THR A 64 14.27 9.29 -7.41
C THR A 64 14.22 10.00 -6.07
N ASP A 65 13.27 10.92 -5.88
CA ASP A 65 13.08 11.64 -4.63
C ASP A 65 12.85 10.68 -3.45
N PHE A 66 12.10 9.61 -3.65
CA PHE A 66 11.87 8.59 -2.63
C PHE A 66 13.15 7.81 -2.29
N ARG A 67 13.88 7.32 -3.29
CA ARG A 67 15.11 6.54 -3.10
C ARG A 67 16.23 7.34 -2.45
N ASP A 68 16.29 8.62 -2.77
CA ASP A 68 17.26 9.56 -2.22
C ASP A 68 16.86 10.07 -0.82
N GLY A 69 15.72 9.62 -0.28
CA GLY A 69 15.22 10.02 1.04
C GLY A 69 14.70 11.46 1.10
N GLN A 70 14.48 12.10 -0.05
CA GLN A 70 14.10 13.50 -0.15
C GLN A 70 12.64 13.75 0.23
N THR A 71 11.79 12.72 0.16
CA THR A 71 10.41 12.73 0.66
C THR A 71 10.31 12.59 2.18
N GLY A 72 11.43 12.57 2.91
CA GLY A 72 11.45 12.43 4.38
C GLY A 72 11.61 10.97 4.85
N ARG A 73 11.35 10.74 6.14
CA ARG A 73 11.50 9.42 6.78
C ARG A 73 10.27 8.57 6.54
N ILE A 74 10.29 7.78 5.49
CA ILE A 74 9.20 6.89 5.11
C ILE A 74 9.57 5.44 5.44
N THR A 75 8.60 4.67 5.92
CA THR A 75 8.69 3.21 6.07
C THR A 75 7.55 2.59 5.27
N LEU A 76 7.86 1.60 4.43
CA LEU A 76 6.88 0.94 3.56
C LEU A 76 6.22 -0.30 4.18
N GLU A 77 6.54 -0.58 5.45
CA GLU A 77 5.97 -1.68 6.22
C GLU A 77 5.59 -1.16 7.60
N ARG A 78 4.40 -1.50 8.08
CA ARG A 78 3.95 -1.11 9.43
C ARG A 78 3.67 -2.34 10.29
N PRO A 79 4.06 -2.34 11.58
CA PRO A 79 3.80 -3.46 12.49
C PRO A 79 2.31 -3.86 12.58
N GLU A 80 1.41 -2.89 12.46
CA GLU A 80 -0.04 -3.09 12.48
C GLU A 80 -0.53 -3.95 11.29
N GLU A 81 0.10 -3.82 10.12
CA GLU A 81 -0.22 -4.63 8.94
C GLU A 81 0.20 -6.09 9.17
N TRP A 82 1.35 -6.28 9.80
CA TRP A 82 1.84 -7.60 10.19
C TRP A 82 0.93 -8.26 11.23
N ALA A 83 0.46 -7.50 12.22
CA ALA A 83 -0.45 -8.01 13.25
C ALA A 83 -1.76 -8.56 12.67
N LYS A 84 -2.27 -7.96 11.56
CA LYS A 84 -3.45 -8.48 10.85
C LYS A 84 -3.16 -9.84 10.23
N TRP A 85 -1.99 -10.03 9.64
CA TRP A 85 -1.58 -11.32 9.07
C TRP A 85 -1.41 -12.39 10.14
N GLU A 86 -0.83 -12.03 11.28
CA GLU A 86 -0.69 -12.92 12.43
C GLU A 86 -2.06 -13.38 12.96
N LYS A 87 -2.99 -12.44 13.14
CA LYS A 87 -4.36 -12.77 13.57
C LYS A 87 -5.03 -13.74 12.60
N ARG A 88 -4.97 -13.44 11.30
CA ARG A 88 -5.54 -14.29 10.25
C ARG A 88 -4.90 -15.68 10.23
N ALA A 89 -3.58 -15.76 10.45
CA ALA A 89 -2.88 -17.05 10.53
C ALA A 89 -3.35 -17.89 11.73
N LYS A 90 -3.54 -17.26 12.90
CA LYS A 90 -4.08 -17.92 14.11
C LYS A 90 -5.50 -18.42 13.88
N GLU A 91 -6.36 -17.63 13.25
CA GLU A 91 -7.72 -18.03 12.90
C GLU A 91 -7.75 -19.25 11.97
N ILE A 92 -6.92 -19.24 10.91
CA ILE A 92 -6.79 -20.38 9.98
C ILE A 92 -6.27 -21.62 10.70
N ALA A 93 -5.29 -21.48 11.59
CA ALA A 93 -4.74 -22.60 12.36
C ALA A 93 -5.78 -23.22 13.29
N ALA A 94 -6.58 -22.39 13.97
CA ALA A 94 -7.67 -22.84 14.84
C ALA A 94 -8.75 -23.59 14.05
N GLN A 95 -9.16 -23.08 12.89
CA GLN A 95 -10.13 -23.75 12.01
C GLN A 95 -9.64 -25.13 11.57
N ARG A 96 -8.37 -25.24 11.17
CA ARG A 96 -7.76 -26.52 10.77
C ARG A 96 -7.62 -27.50 11.93
N ALA A 97 -7.36 -27.01 13.15
CA ALA A 97 -7.34 -27.86 14.34
C ALA A 97 -8.73 -28.45 14.62
N ALA A 98 -9.76 -27.59 14.64
CA ALA A 98 -11.14 -28.02 14.85
C ALA A 98 -11.62 -29.03 13.78
N GLU A 99 -11.27 -28.81 12.51
CA GLU A 99 -11.62 -29.75 11.43
C GLU A 99 -10.92 -31.11 11.60
N ARG A 100 -9.65 -31.13 12.03
CA ARG A 100 -8.93 -32.38 12.31
C ARG A 100 -9.56 -33.14 13.47
N GLU A 101 -9.87 -32.45 14.56
CA GLU A 101 -10.54 -33.02 15.73
C GLU A 101 -11.91 -33.60 15.35
N ALA A 102 -12.72 -32.88 14.56
CA ALA A 102 -14.01 -33.36 14.08
C ALA A 102 -13.88 -34.63 13.21
N ARG A 103 -12.90 -34.65 12.28
CA ARG A 103 -12.60 -35.83 11.45
C ARG A 103 -12.14 -37.03 12.28
N GLU A 104 -11.40 -36.80 13.36
CA GLU A 104 -10.97 -37.86 14.27
C GLU A 104 -12.13 -38.41 15.10
N GLN A 105 -13.00 -37.54 15.62
CA GLN A 105 -14.22 -37.92 16.33
C GLN A 105 -15.18 -38.72 15.44
N GLU A 106 -15.33 -38.32 14.16
CA GLU A 106 -16.13 -39.06 13.18
C GLU A 106 -15.53 -40.44 12.86
N LYS A 107 -14.20 -40.54 12.74
CA LYS A 107 -13.52 -41.83 12.54
C LYS A 107 -13.65 -42.74 13.76
N ALA A 108 -13.61 -42.19 14.97
CA ALA A 108 -13.76 -42.93 16.22
C ALA A 108 -15.20 -43.46 16.40
N SER A 109 -16.22 -42.64 16.12
CA SER A 109 -17.62 -43.06 16.20
C SER A 109 -17.97 -44.16 15.18
N ARG A 110 -17.42 -44.09 13.96
CA ARG A 110 -17.58 -45.14 12.93
C ARG A 110 -16.92 -46.47 13.30
N LYS A 111 -15.84 -46.48 14.10
CA LYS A 111 -15.16 -47.71 14.56
C LYS A 111 -15.87 -48.40 15.73
N GLY A 112 -16.61 -47.68 16.56
CA GLY A 112 -17.33 -48.25 17.72
C GLY A 112 -18.69 -48.87 17.40
N SER A 113 -19.17 -48.75 16.16
CA SER A 113 -20.47 -49.29 15.71
C SER A 113 -20.34 -50.63 14.97
N ARG A 114 -19.18 -51.28 15.03
CA ARG A 114 -18.85 -52.53 14.31
C ARG A 114 -18.40 -53.59 15.29
#